data_AF-A0A842MQC1-F1
#
_entry.id   AF-A0A842MQC1-F1
#
_cell.length_a   1.000
_cell.length_b   1.000
_cell.length_c   1.000
_cell.angle_alpha   90.00
_cell.angle_beta   90.00
_cell.angle_gamma   90.00
#
_symmetry.space_group_name_H-M   'P 1'
#
loop_
_entity.id
_entity.type
_entity.pdbx_description
1 polymer ?
#
loop_
_entity_poly.entity_id
_entity_poly.type
_entity_poly.pdbx_seq_one_letter_code
_entity_poly.pdbx_strand_id
1 'polypeptide(L)' 'MSQAKVSFKELSPIDVYKLLPRTNCKECGEENCMAFATKLVNREVNLEKCKPLL' A
#
# COMPACT_ATOMS: atom_id res chain seq x y z
N MET A 1 18.82 5.59 24.43
CA MET A 1 19.15 5.07 23.09
C MET A 1 18.22 3.90 22.81
N SER A 2 17.18 4.13 22.02
CA SER A 2 16.05 3.22 21.82
C SER A 2 16.47 1.96 21.07
N GLN A 3 16.34 0.82 21.75
CA GLN A 3 16.68 -0.52 21.27
C GLN A 3 16.22 -0.79 19.83
N ALA A 4 17.16 -1.24 19.01
CA ALA A 4 16.91 -2.02 17.81
C ALA A 4 16.00 -3.21 18.15
N LYS A 5 14.83 -3.28 17.51
CA LYS A 5 14.02 -4.49 17.39
C LYS A 5 13.81 -4.74 15.90
N VAL A 6 14.39 -5.81 15.37
CA VAL A 6 13.88 -6.43 14.15
C VAL A 6 12.56 -7.11 14.57
N SER A 7 11.45 -6.38 14.42
CA SER A 7 10.11 -6.82 14.80
C SER A 7 9.29 -6.84 13.53
N PHE A 8 8.63 -7.96 13.23
CA PHE A 8 7.71 -8.17 12.10
C PHE A 8 7.01 -6.85 11.75
N LYS A 9 7.48 -6.18 10.70
CA LYS A 9 6.97 -4.87 10.32
C LYS A 9 5.58 -5.09 9.77
N GLU A 10 4.56 -4.77 10.56
CA GLU A 10 3.24 -4.50 10.01
C GLU A 10 3.46 -3.47 8.90
N LEU A 11 3.12 -3.87 7.65
CA LEU A 11 3.29 -2.99 6.51
C LEU A 11 2.47 -1.73 6.77
N SER A 12 3.13 -0.58 6.86
CA SER A 12 2.41 0.67 7.01
C SER A 12 1.78 1.03 5.66
N PRO A 13 0.55 1.61 5.63
CA PRO A 13 -0.02 2.13 4.39
C PRO A 13 0.91 3.12 3.69
N ILE A 14 1.71 3.86 4.46
CA ILE A 14 2.69 4.81 3.95
C ILE A 14 3.81 4.11 3.17
N ASP A 15 4.33 2.99 3.69
CA ASP A 15 5.40 2.25 3.01
C ASP A 15 4.89 1.62 1.72
N VAL A 16 3.67 1.09 1.73
CA VAL A 16 3.00 0.61 0.50
C VAL A 16 2.78 1.75 -0.48
N TYR A 17 2.24 2.88 -0.02
CA TYR A 17 1.99 4.06 -0.86
C TYR A 17 3.25 4.58 -1.58
N LYS A 18 4.43 4.49 -0.94
CA LYS A 18 5.71 4.84 -1.57
C LYS A 18 6.11 3.90 -2.71
N LEU A 19 5.66 2.65 -2.68
CA LEU A 19 5.90 1.66 -3.72
C LEU A 19 4.87 1.75 -4.86
N LEU A 20 3.71 2.38 -4.61
CA LEU A 20 2.71 2.59 -5.64
C LEU A 20 3.13 3.67 -6.65
N PRO A 21 2.55 3.67 -7.87
CA PRO A 21 2.84 4.67 -8.90
C PRO A 21 2.39 6.09 -8.54
N ARG A 22 1.54 6.26 -7.51
CA ARG A 22 0.99 7.55 -7.05
C ARG A 22 0.28 8.36 -8.15
N THR A 23 -0.17 7.69 -9.20
CA THR A 23 -0.92 8.30 -10.31
C THR A 23 -2.37 8.62 -9.95
N ASN A 24 -2.88 8.04 -8.86
CA ASN A 24 -4.28 8.10 -8.46
C ASN A 24 -5.23 7.76 -9.63
N CYS A 25 -4.86 6.77 -10.46
CA CYS A 25 -5.59 6.43 -11.68
C CYS A 25 -7.01 5.88 -11.44
N LYS A 26 -7.29 5.41 -10.21
CA LYS A 26 -8.56 4.79 -9.78
C LYS A 26 -8.97 3.53 -10.57
N GLU A 27 -8.09 3.00 -11.42
CA GLU A 27 -8.35 1.80 -12.22
C GLU A 27 -8.48 0.52 -11.39
N CYS A 28 -7.98 0.55 -10.15
CA CYS A 28 -8.15 -0.49 -9.14
C CYS A 28 -9.51 -0.44 -8.43
N GLY A 29 -10.34 0.58 -8.69
CA GLY A 29 -11.64 0.80 -8.04
C GLY A 29 -11.58 1.57 -6.71
N GLU A 30 -10.40 2.09 -6.34
CA GLU A 30 -10.20 2.88 -5.12
C GLU A 30 -10.16 4.38 -5.41
N GLU A 31 -10.54 5.19 -4.42
CA GLU A 31 -10.63 6.65 -4.58
C GLU A 31 -9.29 7.31 -4.92
N ASN A 32 -8.19 6.78 -4.39
CA ASN A 32 -6.82 7.23 -4.61
C ASN A 32 -5.81 6.13 -4.21
N CYS A 33 -4.53 6.34 -4.52
CA CYS A 33 -3.47 5.38 -4.20
C CYS A 33 -3.28 5.17 -2.69
N MET A 34 -3.59 6.15 -1.84
CA MET A 34 -3.49 6.00 -0.38
C MET A 34 -4.59 5.07 0.15
N ALA A 35 -5.82 5.21 -0.33
CA ALA A 35 -6.93 4.32 -0.02
C ALA A 35 -6.61 2.88 -0.43
N PHE A 36 -6.05 2.69 -1.63
CA PHE A 36 -5.57 1.38 -2.08
C PHE A 36 -4.48 0.82 -1.16
N ALA A 37 -3.50 1.64 -0.76
CA ALA A 37 -2.42 1.21 0.14
C ALA A 37 -2.95 0.76 1.51
N THR A 38 -3.88 1.49 2.10
CA THR A 38 -4.53 1.14 3.37
C THR A 38 -5.29 -0.19 3.25
N LYS A 39 -6.12 -0.33 2.22
CA LYS A 39 -6.87 -1.57 2.00
C LYS A 39 -5.96 -2.75 1.71
N LEU A 40 -4.84 -2.52 1.04
CA LEU A 40 -3.87 -3.57 0.73
C LEU A 40 -3.18 -4.07 2.00
N VAL A 41 -2.79 -3.18 2.92
CA VAL A 41 -2.21 -3.62 4.21
C VAL A 41 -3.26 -4.30 5.11
N ASN A 42 -4.53 -3.89 5.00
CA ASN A 42 -5.66 -4.54 5.66
C ASN A 42 -6.06 -5.88 5.00
N ARG A 43 -5.44 -6.25 3.86
CA ARG A 43 -5.78 -7.44 3.06
C ARG A 43 -7.21 -7.43 2.51
N GLU A 44 -7.81 -6.26 2.32
CA GLU A 44 -9.13 -6.07 1.70
C GLU A 44 -9.05 -6.09 0.17
N VAL A 45 -7.88 -5.78 -0.40
CA VAL A 45 -7.61 -5.78 -1.85
C VAL A 45 -6.29 -6.47 -2.14
N ASN A 46 -6.15 -7.02 -3.35
CA ASN A 46 -4.92 -7.63 -3.83
C ASN A 46 -4.11 -6.64 -4.67
N LEU A 47 -2.77 -6.80 -4.67
CA LEU A 47 -1.83 -6.03 -5.49
C LEU A 47 -2.17 -6.06 -6.98
N GLU A 48 -2.69 -7.18 -7.48
CA GLU A 48 -3.07 -7.39 -8.88
C GLU A 48 -4.15 -6.41 -9.38
N LYS A 49 -4.94 -5.82 -8.47
CA LYS A 49 -5.92 -4.80 -8.86
C LYS A 49 -5.25 -3.50 -9.32
N CYS A 50 -4.00 -3.24 -8.93
CA CYS A 50 -3.26 -2.08 -9.37
C CYS A 50 -2.70 -2.30 -10.78
N LYS A 51 -3.52 -2.03 -11.80
CA LYS A 51 -3.14 -2.22 -13.21
C LYS A 51 -1.85 -1.52 -13.62
N PRO A 52 -1.53 -0.29 -13.17
CA PRO A 52 -0.28 0.36 -13.57
C PRO A 52 1.00 -0.25 -12.97
N LEU A 53 0.88 -1.23 -12.07
CA LEU A 53 2.02 -1.99 -11.54
C LEU A 53 2.30 -3.29 -12.30
N LEU A 54 1.38 -3.73 -13.18
CA LEU A 54 1.48 -4.92 -14.03
C LEU A 54 1.71 -4.52 -15.49
#